data_AF-A0A5B2VI69-F1
#
_entry.id   AF-A0A5B2VI69-F1
#
_cell.length_a   1.000
_cell.length_b   1.000
_cell.length_c   1.000
_cell.angle_alpha   90.00
_cell.angle_beta   90.00
_cell.angle_gamma   90.00
#
_symmetry.space_group_name_H-M   'P 1'
#
loop_
_entity.id
_entity.type
_entity.pdbx_description
1 polymer ?
#
loop_
_entity_poly.entity_id
_entity_poly.type
_entity_poly.pdbx_seq_one_letter_code
_entity_poly.pdbx_strand_id
1 'polypeptide(L)'
;MRTLFIILLLAAGIHPRETLAQQRTKTTQQTKTTQAKASRTTTKSGAQKTGTKASTSKTSTAKTSTAKRTKTASTVTAAAAKEITKEPVVEDGLLSSKDIIGVWQEKTPQMADAWLACLQFYRDGKFAYHRSQYEDLNPFLSVYGRYRIKGNTLYLKVKNRREWRAGDLINPSSGLQPGIFVLDGGKAVTVPQKDTSREIAVAISVCDKTGATPCILFNSDSYFRLSTNPTVYK
;
A
#
# COMPACT_ATOMS: atom_id res chain seq x y z
N MET A 1 53.44 15.74 -25.19
CA MET A 1 53.50 14.27 -25.01
C MET A 1 52.09 13.73 -25.17
N ARG A 2 51.86 12.95 -26.23
CA ARG A 2 50.55 12.38 -26.60
C ARG A 2 50.57 10.90 -26.21
N THR A 3 49.67 10.48 -25.34
CA THR A 3 49.50 9.06 -25.01
C THR A 3 48.21 8.57 -25.66
N LEU A 4 48.38 7.84 -26.77
CA LEU A 4 47.36 7.01 -27.39
C LEU A 4 47.06 5.81 -26.47
N PHE A 5 45.79 5.55 -26.17
CA PHE A 5 45.34 4.24 -25.70
C PHE A 5 44.48 3.60 -26.78
N ILE A 6 45.01 2.52 -27.35
CA ILE A 6 44.33 1.58 -28.24
C ILE A 6 43.68 0.55 -27.33
N ILE A 7 42.36 0.36 -27.42
CA ILE A 7 41.68 -0.79 -26.84
C ILE A 7 41.13 -1.64 -27.98
N LEU A 8 41.64 -2.86 -28.02
CA LEU A 8 41.43 -3.93 -28.98
C LEU A 8 40.32 -4.87 -28.49
N LEU A 9 39.41 -5.21 -29.41
CA LEU A 9 38.50 -6.36 -29.53
C LEU A 9 38.08 -7.17 -28.28
N LEU A 10 36.78 -7.49 -28.23
CA LEU A 10 36.31 -8.87 -28.03
C LEU A 10 34.92 -9.07 -28.68
N ALA A 11 34.89 -10.01 -29.62
CA ALA A 11 33.72 -10.45 -30.36
C ALA A 11 32.81 -11.32 -29.47
N ALA A 12 31.53 -10.97 -29.38
CA ALA A 12 30.51 -11.83 -28.79
C ALA A 12 29.81 -12.61 -29.91
N GLY A 13 29.92 -13.95 -29.84
CA GLY A 13 29.36 -14.89 -30.77
C GLY A 13 27.83 -14.85 -30.83
N ILE A 14 27.32 -14.93 -32.04
CA ILE A 14 25.90 -15.10 -32.38
C ILE A 14 25.63 -16.60 -32.35
N HIS A 15 24.85 -17.08 -31.38
CA HIS A 15 24.27 -18.43 -31.44
C HIS A 15 22.90 -18.39 -32.14
N PRO A 16 22.63 -19.27 -33.12
CA PRO A 16 21.34 -19.34 -33.78
C PRO A 16 20.26 -19.94 -32.86
N ARG A 17 19.06 -19.36 -32.92
CA ARG A 17 17.83 -19.84 -32.28
C ARG A 17 17.43 -21.19 -32.88
N GLU A 18 17.40 -22.23 -32.06
CA GLU A 18 16.67 -23.47 -32.38
C GLU A 18 15.17 -23.25 -32.23
N THR A 19 14.46 -23.40 -33.35
CA THR A 19 13.02 -23.54 -33.46
C THR A 19 12.59 -24.95 -33.02
N LEU A 20 11.88 -25.04 -31.90
CA LEU A 20 11.10 -26.23 -31.53
C LEU A 20 9.62 -25.99 -31.83
N ALA A 21 9.26 -26.34 -33.06
CA ALA A 21 7.88 -26.65 -33.43
C ALA A 21 7.59 -28.12 -33.07
N GLN A 22 6.30 -28.40 -32.86
CA GLN A 22 5.67 -29.73 -32.83
C GLN A 22 5.88 -30.59 -31.59
N GLN A 23 4.99 -30.44 -30.59
CA GLN A 23 4.30 -31.58 -29.99
C GLN A 23 2.85 -31.21 -29.64
N ARG A 24 1.96 -31.35 -30.63
CA ARG A 24 0.53 -31.62 -30.40
C ARG A 24 0.34 -33.11 -30.59
N THR A 25 -0.21 -33.80 -29.60
CA THR A 25 -1.38 -34.68 -29.74
C THR A 25 -1.62 -35.49 -28.45
N LYS A 26 -2.92 -35.68 -28.17
CA LYS A 26 -3.54 -36.65 -27.25
C LYS A 26 -3.77 -36.20 -25.79
N THR A 27 -4.88 -35.49 -25.58
CA THR A 27 -5.76 -35.78 -24.42
C THR A 27 -7.21 -35.64 -24.85
N THR A 28 -7.86 -36.78 -25.10
CA THR A 28 -9.30 -36.88 -25.35
C THR A 28 -9.89 -37.85 -24.34
N GLN A 29 -10.86 -37.34 -23.58
CA GLN A 29 -11.93 -38.04 -22.85
C GLN A 29 -11.54 -38.89 -21.63
N GLN A 30 -11.99 -38.46 -20.45
CA GLN A 30 -13.15 -39.05 -19.76
C GLN A 30 -13.28 -38.46 -18.35
N THR A 31 -14.36 -37.72 -18.10
CA THR A 31 -15.17 -37.84 -16.86
C THR A 31 -16.43 -37.00 -16.96
N LYS A 32 -17.51 -37.65 -17.42
CA LYS A 32 -18.85 -37.39 -16.89
C LYS A 32 -19.01 -38.34 -15.69
N THR A 33 -19.54 -37.87 -14.57
CA THR A 33 -20.79 -38.38 -13.97
C THR A 33 -21.13 -37.59 -12.72
N THR A 34 -22.25 -36.90 -12.83
CA THR A 34 -23.07 -36.26 -11.81
C THR A 34 -23.64 -37.27 -10.81
N GLN A 35 -23.71 -36.94 -9.52
CA GLN A 35 -24.86 -37.17 -8.59
C GLN A 35 -24.46 -36.68 -7.19
N ALA A 36 -25.01 -35.55 -6.72
CA ALA A 36 -26.27 -35.47 -5.97
C ALA A 36 -26.22 -36.20 -4.61
N LYS A 37 -26.00 -35.44 -3.52
CA LYS A 37 -26.71 -35.72 -2.27
C LYS A 37 -26.89 -34.44 -1.43
N ALA A 38 -28.13 -33.99 -1.40
CA ALA A 38 -28.63 -33.05 -0.43
C ALA A 38 -28.58 -33.65 0.98
N SER A 39 -28.25 -32.83 1.98
CA SER A 39 -28.68 -33.05 3.36
C SER A 39 -28.95 -31.71 4.02
N ARG A 40 -30.25 -31.40 4.08
CA ARG A 40 -30.83 -30.41 4.97
C ARG A 40 -30.64 -30.89 6.40
N THR A 41 -30.06 -30.05 7.26
CA THR A 41 -30.28 -30.15 8.70
C THR A 41 -30.71 -28.79 9.22
N THR A 42 -32.03 -28.65 9.36
CA THR A 42 -32.74 -27.63 10.12
C THR A 42 -32.51 -27.86 11.61
N THR A 43 -31.96 -26.90 12.37
CA THR A 43 -32.21 -26.86 13.82
C THR A 43 -32.26 -25.43 14.39
N LYS A 44 -33.49 -25.06 14.77
CA LYS A 44 -33.96 -24.22 15.87
C LYS A 44 -33.26 -22.88 16.21
N SER A 45 -34.02 -21.84 15.86
CA SER A 45 -34.39 -20.69 16.69
C SER A 45 -34.41 -20.97 18.20
N GLY A 46 -33.70 -20.13 18.95
CA GLY A 46 -33.82 -19.93 20.39
C GLY A 46 -33.73 -18.44 20.68
N ALA A 47 -34.88 -17.81 20.90
CA ALA A 47 -35.00 -16.42 21.34
C ALA A 47 -34.70 -16.32 22.85
N GLN A 48 -33.93 -15.31 23.27
CA GLN A 48 -34.09 -14.76 24.62
C GLN A 48 -33.70 -13.28 24.73
N LYS A 49 -34.77 -12.48 24.76
CA LYS A 49 -35.07 -11.29 25.57
C LYS A 49 -33.98 -10.58 26.40
N THR A 50 -33.99 -9.25 26.19
CA THR A 50 -34.05 -8.14 27.17
C THR A 50 -32.87 -7.82 28.06
N GLY A 51 -32.46 -6.55 28.04
CA GLY A 51 -31.60 -5.94 29.05
C GLY A 51 -31.34 -4.45 28.81
N THR A 52 -32.36 -3.62 28.97
CA THR A 52 -32.27 -2.16 29.09
C THR A 52 -31.39 -1.78 30.29
N LYS A 53 -30.45 -0.83 30.13
CA LYS A 53 -30.17 0.19 31.16
C LYS A 53 -29.43 1.39 30.58
N ALA A 54 -30.09 2.53 30.69
CA ALA A 54 -29.52 3.86 30.57
C ALA A 54 -28.54 4.14 31.71
N SER A 55 -27.52 4.98 31.48
CA SER A 55 -26.94 5.83 32.53
C SER A 55 -26.10 6.96 31.93
N THR A 56 -26.69 8.16 31.96
CA THR A 56 -26.11 9.44 32.43
C THR A 56 -24.65 9.83 32.14
N SER A 57 -24.54 10.93 31.40
CA SER A 57 -23.80 12.17 31.69
C SER A 57 -22.45 12.09 32.43
N LYS A 58 -21.45 12.79 31.87
CA LYS A 58 -20.76 13.86 32.61
C LYS A 58 -20.00 14.81 31.69
N THR A 59 -20.40 16.07 31.82
CA THR A 59 -19.77 17.31 31.40
C THR A 59 -18.48 17.57 32.19
N SER A 60 -17.41 18.01 31.53
CA SER A 60 -16.34 18.87 32.09
C SER A 60 -15.70 19.60 30.90
N THR A 61 -15.93 20.88 30.58
CA THR A 61 -15.56 22.13 31.28
C THR A 61 -14.17 22.17 31.92
N ALA A 62 -13.47 23.29 31.64
CA ALA A 62 -12.15 23.73 32.11
C ALA A 62 -10.95 23.19 31.31
N LYS A 63 -9.94 23.98 30.90
CA LYS A 63 -9.56 25.35 31.26
C LYS A 63 -8.63 25.91 30.19
N THR A 64 -8.91 27.12 29.76
CA THR A 64 -8.01 28.05 29.08
C THR A 64 -6.76 28.27 29.94
N SER A 65 -5.56 28.06 29.38
CA SER A 65 -4.31 28.60 29.94
C SER A 65 -3.59 29.44 28.90
N THR A 66 -3.84 30.74 28.96
CA THR A 66 -3.12 31.79 28.26
C THR A 66 -1.73 31.91 28.88
N ALA A 67 -0.69 31.43 28.20
CA ALA A 67 0.70 31.73 28.55
C ALA A 67 1.23 32.86 27.64
N LYS A 68 1.46 33.98 28.31
CA LYS A 68 1.96 35.28 27.86
C LYS A 68 3.50 35.25 27.87
N ARG A 69 4.11 36.12 27.05
CA ARG A 69 5.51 36.61 27.10
C ARG A 69 6.58 35.61 26.59
N THR A 70 7.65 35.99 25.88
CA THR A 70 8.35 37.28 25.82
C THR A 70 9.01 37.44 24.46
N LYS A 71 8.93 38.63 23.89
CA LYS A 71 9.61 39.05 22.66
C LYS A 71 11.00 39.54 23.08
N THR A 72 12.05 38.78 22.79
CA THR A 72 13.43 39.25 22.92
C THR A 72 13.94 39.57 21.53
N ALA A 73 14.11 40.86 21.26
CA ALA A 73 14.84 41.36 20.12
C ALA A 73 16.34 41.20 20.39
N SER A 74 17.06 40.53 19.49
CA SER A 74 18.51 40.61 19.40
C SER A 74 18.87 41.05 17.98
N THR A 75 19.27 42.30 17.91
CA THR A 75 19.95 42.95 16.80
C THR A 75 21.42 42.55 16.88
N VAL A 76 21.96 41.83 15.89
CA VAL A 76 23.41 41.72 15.68
C VAL A 76 23.71 41.66 14.19
N THR A 77 24.17 42.82 13.70
CA THR A 77 25.32 43.03 12.83
C THR A 77 25.35 42.40 11.43
N ALA A 78 25.21 43.27 10.44
CA ALA A 78 25.54 43.05 9.05
C ALA A 78 27.05 42.79 8.87
N ALA A 79 27.39 41.69 8.21
CA ALA A 79 28.71 41.45 7.67
C ALA A 79 28.62 40.63 6.36
N ALA A 80 29.25 41.19 5.32
CA ALA A 80 29.72 40.55 4.09
C ALA A 80 28.68 39.83 3.21
N ALA A 81 28.16 40.58 2.23
CA ALA A 81 27.48 40.05 1.06
C ALA A 81 28.45 39.22 0.21
N LYS A 82 28.38 37.89 0.37
CA LYS A 82 28.80 36.94 -0.66
C LYS A 82 27.59 36.69 -1.54
N GLU A 83 27.75 36.90 -2.84
CA GLU A 83 26.74 36.66 -3.86
C GLU A 83 26.46 35.15 -3.92
N ILE A 84 25.53 34.70 -3.08
CA ILE A 84 24.99 33.36 -3.10
C ILE A 84 24.00 33.35 -4.27
N THR A 85 24.43 32.75 -5.37
CA THR A 85 23.55 32.32 -6.45
C THR A 85 22.45 31.47 -5.80
N LYS A 86 21.27 32.08 -5.57
CA LYS A 86 20.10 31.37 -5.07
C LYS A 86 19.70 30.39 -6.15
N GLU A 87 20.15 29.15 -6.03
CA GLU A 87 19.43 28.04 -6.64
C GLU A 87 17.96 28.18 -6.20
N PRO A 88 17.01 28.09 -7.14
CA PRO A 88 15.60 28.15 -6.79
C PRO A 88 15.34 27.01 -5.81
N VAL A 89 15.14 27.36 -4.54
CA VAL A 89 14.58 26.45 -3.55
C VAL A 89 13.19 26.15 -4.06
N VAL A 90 13.05 25.03 -4.77
CA VAL A 90 11.78 24.45 -5.11
C VAL A 90 11.15 24.13 -3.76
N GLU A 91 10.20 24.97 -3.33
CA GLU A 91 9.37 24.64 -2.18
C GLU A 91 8.49 23.47 -2.62
N ASP A 92 9.04 22.27 -2.48
CA ASP A 92 8.32 21.01 -2.64
C ASP A 92 7.04 21.11 -1.82
N GLY A 93 5.91 21.27 -2.51
CA GLY A 93 4.64 21.62 -1.91
C GLY A 93 4.33 20.73 -0.72
N LEU A 94 4.28 21.32 0.47
CA LEU A 94 4.13 20.58 1.71
C LEU A 94 2.78 19.84 1.72
N LEU A 95 2.82 18.51 1.65
CA LEU A 95 1.62 17.69 1.67
C LEU A 95 0.94 17.76 3.04
N SER A 96 -0.36 18.06 3.05
CA SER A 96 -1.16 18.05 4.27
C SER A 96 -1.91 16.72 4.44
N SER A 97 -2.45 16.49 5.65
CA SER A 97 -3.31 15.33 5.90
C SER A 97 -4.59 15.32 5.06
N LYS A 98 -5.00 16.46 4.47
CA LYS A 98 -6.17 16.53 3.59
C LYS A 98 -5.84 16.05 2.17
N ASP A 99 -4.61 16.28 1.71
CA ASP A 99 -4.20 16.02 0.32
C ASP A 99 -4.01 14.52 0.06
N ILE A 100 -3.61 13.78 1.10
CA ILE A 100 -3.38 12.33 1.02
C ILE A 100 -4.67 11.50 1.14
N ILE A 101 -5.81 12.08 1.52
CA ILE A 101 -7.05 11.32 1.71
C ILE A 101 -7.51 10.72 0.38
N GLY A 102 -7.80 9.43 0.38
CA GLY A 102 -8.26 8.72 -0.80
C GLY A 102 -7.67 7.32 -0.92
N VAL A 103 -7.76 6.78 -2.13
CA VAL A 103 -7.20 5.50 -2.55
C VAL A 103 -6.09 5.75 -3.55
N TRP A 104 -4.92 5.16 -3.28
CA TRP A 104 -3.69 5.35 -4.03
C TRP A 104 -3.16 4.00 -4.47
N GLN A 105 -2.92 3.82 -5.77
CA GLN A 105 -2.42 2.57 -6.34
C GLN A 105 -0.99 2.76 -6.84
N GLU A 106 -0.14 1.76 -6.55
CA GLU A 106 1.24 1.72 -6.99
C GLU A 106 1.36 1.72 -8.52
N LYS A 107 2.37 2.40 -9.07
CA LYS A 107 2.84 2.38 -10.47
C LYS A 107 1.90 2.88 -11.58
N THR A 108 0.58 2.72 -11.47
CA THR A 108 -0.36 3.10 -12.53
C THR A 108 -1.68 3.66 -11.98
N PRO A 109 -2.28 4.68 -12.64
CA PRO A 109 -3.63 5.16 -12.33
C PRO A 109 -4.74 4.28 -12.91
N GLN A 110 -4.40 3.27 -13.73
CA GLN A 110 -5.39 2.40 -14.37
C GLN A 110 -5.76 1.24 -13.45
N MET A 111 -7.06 0.98 -13.30
CA MET A 111 -7.54 -0.24 -12.69
C MET A 111 -7.70 -1.32 -13.77
N ALA A 112 -7.12 -2.50 -13.52
CA ALA A 112 -7.27 -3.69 -14.36
C ALA A 112 -7.95 -4.81 -13.54
N ASP A 113 -7.96 -6.04 -14.08
CA ASP A 113 -8.63 -7.20 -13.48
C ASP A 113 -8.12 -7.57 -12.09
N ALA A 114 -6.88 -7.20 -11.76
CA ALA A 114 -6.31 -7.38 -10.42
C ALA A 114 -5.61 -6.12 -9.92
N TRP A 115 -5.68 -5.93 -8.62
CA TRP A 115 -5.17 -4.76 -7.93
C TRP A 115 -3.66 -4.89 -7.72
N LEU A 116 -2.93 -3.83 -8.08
CA LEU A 116 -1.58 -3.62 -7.53
C LEU A 116 -1.68 -3.21 -6.06
N ALA A 117 -0.52 -3.05 -5.41
CA ALA A 117 -0.50 -2.58 -4.03
C ALA A 117 -1.23 -1.23 -3.91
N CYS A 118 -2.08 -1.11 -2.89
CA CYS A 118 -2.94 0.05 -2.70
C CYS A 118 -2.87 0.57 -1.26
N LEU A 119 -2.79 1.89 -1.12
CA LEU A 119 -2.90 2.63 0.13
C LEU A 119 -4.23 3.36 0.21
N GLN A 120 -4.88 3.31 1.36
CA GLN A 120 -6.10 4.06 1.65
C GLN A 120 -5.89 4.92 2.90
N PHE A 121 -6.22 6.20 2.80
CA PHE A 121 -6.11 7.15 3.91
C PHE A 121 -7.45 7.79 4.22
N TYR A 122 -7.83 7.75 5.49
CA TYR A 122 -9.15 8.16 5.98
C TYR A 122 -9.07 9.47 6.76
N ARG A 123 -10.11 10.30 6.67
CA ARG A 123 -10.22 11.59 7.39
C ARG A 123 -10.00 11.48 8.90
N ASP A 124 -10.33 10.34 9.49
CA ASP A 124 -10.19 10.11 10.93
C ASP A 124 -8.77 9.72 11.35
N GLY A 125 -7.81 9.72 10.43
CA GLY A 125 -6.42 9.34 10.67
C GLY A 125 -6.17 7.83 10.67
N LYS A 126 -7.09 7.01 10.14
CA LYS A 126 -6.84 5.59 9.86
C LYS A 126 -6.20 5.41 8.49
N PHE A 127 -5.43 4.34 8.32
CA PHE A 127 -4.99 3.91 7.00
C PHE A 127 -5.20 2.40 6.81
N ALA A 128 -5.29 1.99 5.55
CA ALA A 128 -5.18 0.60 5.13
C ALA A 128 -4.15 0.48 4.01
N TYR A 129 -3.35 -0.59 4.05
CA TYR A 129 -2.51 -1.01 2.94
C TYR A 129 -2.99 -2.38 2.48
N HIS A 130 -3.21 -2.55 1.18
CA HIS A 130 -3.57 -3.81 0.55
C HIS A 130 -2.45 -4.21 -0.38
N ARG A 131 -2.00 -5.46 -0.28
CA ARG A 131 -0.96 -5.99 -1.16
C ARG A 131 -1.51 -6.20 -2.57
N SER A 132 -0.60 -6.28 -3.54
CA SER A 132 -0.91 -6.72 -4.90
C SER A 132 -1.57 -8.11 -4.88
N GLN A 133 -2.64 -8.25 -5.64
CA GLN A 133 -3.33 -9.53 -5.85
C GLN A 133 -2.54 -10.49 -6.76
N TYR A 134 -1.46 -10.03 -7.40
CA TYR A 134 -0.57 -10.88 -8.18
C TYR A 134 0.44 -11.66 -7.32
N GLU A 135 0.50 -11.40 -6.01
CA GLU A 135 1.46 -12.03 -5.10
C GLU A 135 0.83 -13.16 -4.27
N ASP A 136 0.32 -14.19 -4.96
CA ASP A 136 -0.45 -15.30 -4.36
C ASP A 136 0.29 -16.09 -3.27
N LEU A 137 1.63 -16.15 -3.35
CA LEU A 137 2.46 -16.87 -2.37
C LEU A 137 2.76 -16.04 -1.11
N ASN A 138 2.38 -14.77 -1.09
CA ASN A 138 2.61 -13.96 0.09
C ASN A 138 1.53 -14.21 1.15
N PRO A 139 1.88 -14.67 2.36
CA PRO A 139 0.87 -14.87 3.40
C PRO A 139 0.27 -13.54 3.86
N PHE A 140 0.87 -12.40 3.57
CA PHE A 140 0.39 -11.10 4.01
C PHE A 140 -0.58 -10.46 3.01
N LEU A 141 -1.78 -10.12 3.48
CA LEU A 141 -2.85 -9.56 2.65
C LEU A 141 -2.96 -8.05 2.79
N SER A 142 -3.01 -7.56 4.04
CA SER A 142 -3.24 -6.15 4.30
C SER A 142 -2.76 -5.69 5.68
N VAL A 143 -2.59 -4.38 5.83
CA VAL A 143 -2.26 -3.70 7.09
C VAL A 143 -3.31 -2.67 7.39
N TYR A 144 -3.64 -2.51 8.67
CA TYR A 144 -4.52 -1.46 9.15
C TYR A 144 -3.88 -0.73 10.33
N GLY A 145 -4.06 0.57 10.38
CA GLY A 145 -3.43 1.37 11.42
C GLY A 145 -3.90 2.79 11.51
N ARG A 146 -3.05 3.63 12.10
CA ARG A 146 -3.22 5.07 12.21
C ARG A 146 -2.09 5.78 11.49
N TYR A 147 -2.39 6.94 10.92
CA TYR A 147 -1.39 7.77 10.28
C TYR A 147 -1.46 9.22 10.75
N ARG A 148 -0.35 9.92 10.56
CA ARG A 148 -0.24 11.38 10.69
C ARG A 148 0.86 11.87 9.75
N ILE A 149 0.78 13.12 9.32
CA ILE A 149 1.81 13.77 8.51
C ILE A 149 2.48 14.87 9.33
N LYS A 150 3.80 14.99 9.22
CA LYS A 150 4.58 16.11 9.77
C LYS A 150 5.67 16.48 8.77
N GLY A 151 5.53 17.63 8.13
CA GLY A 151 6.36 18.01 6.98
C GLY A 151 6.22 17.01 5.84
N ASN A 152 7.33 16.68 5.18
CA ASN A 152 7.38 15.70 4.08
C ASN A 152 7.53 14.25 4.58
N THR A 153 6.99 13.95 5.76
CA THR A 153 7.06 12.62 6.36
C THR A 153 5.70 12.16 6.84
N LEU A 154 5.29 11.00 6.32
CA LEU A 154 4.15 10.22 6.77
C LEU A 154 4.59 9.27 7.87
N TYR A 155 3.91 9.32 9.01
CA TYR A 155 4.14 8.39 10.12
C TYR A 155 2.99 7.40 10.18
N LEU A 156 3.32 6.11 10.13
CA LEU A 156 2.36 5.00 10.17
C LEU A 156 2.51 4.21 11.47
N LYS A 157 1.40 4.01 12.18
CA LYS A 157 1.32 3.11 13.32
C LYS A 157 0.43 1.92 12.97
N VAL A 158 1.05 0.76 12.77
CA VAL A 158 0.33 -0.49 12.48
C VAL A 158 -0.39 -0.98 13.74
N LYS A 159 -1.67 -1.30 13.60
CA LYS A 159 -2.47 -1.90 14.68
C LYS A 159 -2.79 -3.36 14.41
N ASN A 160 -3.13 -3.68 13.18
CA ASN A 160 -3.49 -5.03 12.77
C ASN A 160 -2.88 -5.33 11.41
N ARG A 161 -2.60 -6.61 11.17
CA ARG A 161 -2.33 -7.14 9.83
C ARG A 161 -3.32 -8.26 9.53
N ARG A 162 -3.64 -8.44 8.25
CA ARG A 162 -4.41 -9.57 7.76
C ARG A 162 -3.45 -10.48 7.01
N GLU A 163 -3.52 -11.77 7.31
CA GLU A 163 -2.64 -12.76 6.72
C GLU A 163 -3.38 -14.09 6.52
N TRP A 164 -2.96 -14.84 5.52
CA TRP A 164 -3.37 -16.23 5.31
C TRP A 164 -2.77 -17.11 6.40
N ARG A 165 -3.61 -17.98 6.97
CA ARG A 165 -3.20 -19.06 7.88
C ARG A 165 -3.65 -20.39 7.31
N ALA A 166 -2.74 -21.37 7.37
CA ALA A 166 -2.87 -22.67 6.73
C ALA A 166 -3.06 -22.55 5.21
N GLY A 167 -3.40 -23.69 4.57
CA GLY A 167 -3.54 -23.83 3.14
C GLY A 167 -2.48 -24.74 2.54
N ASP A 168 -2.79 -25.28 1.38
CA ASP A 168 -1.92 -26.19 0.64
C ASP A 168 -1.30 -25.45 -0.55
N LEU A 169 -0.05 -25.78 -0.85
CA LEU A 169 0.59 -25.34 -2.08
C LEU A 169 0.14 -26.29 -3.20
N ILE A 170 -0.68 -25.77 -4.11
CA ILE A 170 -1.19 -26.52 -5.25
C ILE A 170 -0.67 -25.92 -6.56
N ASN A 171 -0.81 -26.67 -7.66
CA ASN A 171 -0.52 -26.12 -8.98
C ASN A 171 -1.58 -25.07 -9.36
N PRO A 172 -1.18 -23.94 -9.95
CA PRO A 172 -2.12 -22.93 -10.43
C PRO A 172 -3.04 -23.47 -11.52
N SER A 173 -4.22 -22.88 -11.62
CA SER A 173 -5.07 -23.05 -12.79
C SER A 173 -4.36 -22.50 -14.04
N SER A 174 -4.38 -23.25 -15.14
CA SER A 174 -3.67 -22.86 -16.36
C SER A 174 -4.20 -21.52 -16.89
N GLY A 175 -3.34 -20.50 -16.92
CA GLY A 175 -3.59 -19.23 -17.59
C GLY A 175 -4.10 -18.07 -16.72
N LEU A 176 -4.32 -18.26 -15.42
CA LEU A 176 -4.87 -17.19 -14.56
C LEU A 176 -3.92 -16.68 -13.48
N GLN A 177 -2.92 -17.47 -13.08
CA GLN A 177 -2.04 -17.14 -11.96
C GLN A 177 -0.56 -17.33 -12.35
N PRO A 178 0.32 -16.35 -12.07
CA PRO A 178 1.75 -16.49 -12.31
C PRO A 178 2.38 -17.42 -11.27
N GLY A 179 3.22 -18.36 -11.72
CA GLY A 179 4.03 -19.22 -10.84
C GLY A 179 3.80 -20.70 -11.04
N ILE A 180 4.52 -21.52 -10.26
CA ILE A 180 4.37 -22.99 -10.23
C ILE A 180 3.53 -23.47 -9.04
N PHE A 181 3.33 -22.62 -8.03
CA PHE A 181 2.54 -22.91 -6.84
C PHE A 181 1.60 -21.74 -6.54
N VAL A 182 0.42 -22.05 -6.01
CA VAL A 182 -0.51 -21.10 -5.40
C VAL A 182 -0.97 -21.63 -4.06
N LEU A 183 -1.31 -20.73 -3.14
CA LEU A 183 -1.86 -21.09 -1.85
C LEU A 183 -3.37 -21.28 -1.97
N ASP A 184 -3.88 -22.48 -1.71
CA ASP A 184 -5.32 -22.80 -1.71
C ASP A 184 -5.82 -23.23 -0.33
N GLY A 185 -7.10 -23.00 -0.05
CA GLY A 185 -7.75 -23.41 1.21
C GLY A 185 -7.31 -22.67 2.47
N GLY A 186 -6.44 -21.66 2.35
CA GLY A 186 -6.04 -20.80 3.46
C GLY A 186 -7.20 -19.99 4.04
N LYS A 187 -7.10 -19.60 5.31
CA LYS A 187 -8.07 -18.69 5.94
C LYS A 187 -7.42 -17.36 6.25
N ALA A 188 -8.03 -16.27 5.77
CA ALA A 188 -7.54 -14.93 6.07
C ALA A 188 -7.92 -14.58 7.51
N VAL A 189 -6.92 -14.41 8.38
CA VAL A 189 -7.12 -14.01 9.78
C VAL A 189 -6.57 -12.61 10.00
N THR A 190 -7.19 -11.87 10.93
CA THR A 190 -6.65 -10.60 11.41
C THR A 190 -5.83 -10.85 12.67
N VAL A 191 -4.56 -10.48 12.62
CA VAL A 191 -3.65 -10.59 13.76
C VAL A 191 -3.37 -9.20 14.32
N PRO A 192 -3.75 -8.94 15.58
CA PRO A 192 -3.36 -7.73 16.27
C PRO A 192 -1.84 -7.64 16.37
N GLN A 193 -1.29 -6.48 16.04
CA GLN A 193 0.11 -6.20 16.26
C GLN A 193 0.28 -5.70 17.69
N LYS A 194 1.23 -6.29 18.43
CA LYS A 194 1.63 -5.77 19.74
C LYS A 194 1.98 -4.31 19.56
N ASP A 195 1.42 -3.45 20.40
CA ASP A 195 1.70 -2.01 20.34
C ASP A 195 3.19 -1.79 20.60
N THR A 196 3.92 -1.56 19.53
CA THR A 196 5.26 -1.00 19.60
C THR A 196 5.07 0.50 19.55
N SER A 197 5.69 1.24 20.47
CA SER A 197 5.72 2.71 20.43
C SER A 197 6.39 3.29 19.17
N ARG A 198 6.82 2.43 18.24
CA ARG A 198 7.54 2.77 17.02
C ARG A 198 6.56 3.03 15.89
N GLU A 199 6.54 4.27 15.40
CA GLU A 199 5.92 4.63 14.13
C GLU A 199 6.91 4.38 12.99
N ILE A 200 6.40 3.95 11.84
CA ILE A 200 7.17 3.81 10.61
C ILE A 200 7.15 5.18 9.92
N ALA A 201 8.32 5.78 9.73
CA ALA A 201 8.47 7.02 8.97
C ALA A 201 8.63 6.69 7.48
N VAL A 202 7.83 7.34 6.65
CA VAL A 202 7.81 7.20 5.19
C VAL A 202 8.01 8.59 4.60
N ALA A 203 9.05 8.77 3.79
CA ALA A 203 9.26 10.01 3.06
C ALA A 203 8.16 10.16 1.99
N ILE A 204 7.56 11.33 1.90
CA ILE A 204 6.52 11.64 0.91
C ILE A 204 6.87 12.88 0.11
N SER A 205 6.59 12.84 -1.19
CA SER A 205 6.69 13.99 -2.09
C SER A 205 5.67 13.88 -3.21
N VAL A 206 5.35 15.01 -3.85
CA VAL A 206 4.51 15.02 -5.06
C VAL A 206 5.35 14.54 -6.24
N CYS A 207 4.77 13.79 -7.17
CA CYS A 207 5.48 13.40 -8.39
C CYS A 207 5.60 14.59 -9.36
N ASP A 208 6.74 14.74 -10.03
CA ASP A 208 6.99 15.79 -11.06
C ASP A 208 6.20 15.61 -12.37
N LYS A 209 5.23 14.71 -12.40
CA LYS A 209 4.56 14.32 -13.63
C LYS A 209 3.51 15.35 -14.02
N THR A 210 3.67 15.95 -15.21
CA THR A 210 2.77 16.89 -15.89
C THR A 210 1.40 16.32 -16.30
N GLY A 211 0.97 15.20 -15.71
CA GLY A 211 -0.25 14.49 -16.05
C GLY A 211 -1.46 14.91 -15.22
N ALA A 212 -2.67 14.61 -15.73
CA ALA A 212 -3.94 14.94 -15.08
C ALA A 212 -4.21 14.16 -13.77
N THR A 213 -3.47 13.08 -13.49
CA THR A 213 -3.74 12.23 -12.32
C THR A 213 -2.82 12.57 -11.15
N PRO A 214 -3.35 12.93 -9.98
CA PRO A 214 -2.54 13.19 -8.79
C PRO A 214 -1.66 12.00 -8.42
N CYS A 215 -0.41 12.28 -8.10
CA CYS A 215 0.62 11.27 -7.82
C CYS A 215 1.46 11.69 -6.62
N ILE A 216 1.74 10.73 -5.73
CA ILE A 216 2.62 10.89 -4.55
C ILE A 216 3.69 9.80 -4.60
N LEU A 217 4.93 10.16 -4.28
CA LEU A 217 6.00 9.21 -4.01
C LEU A 217 5.99 8.82 -2.54
N PHE A 218 6.03 7.53 -2.23
CA PHE A 218 6.23 6.99 -0.89
C PHE A 218 7.56 6.24 -0.85
N ASN A 219 8.59 6.76 -0.16
CA ASN A 219 9.96 6.22 -0.22
C ASN A 219 10.47 6.00 -1.67
N SER A 220 10.14 6.92 -2.58
CA SER A 220 10.44 6.86 -4.03
C SER A 220 9.53 5.99 -4.90
N ASP A 221 8.63 5.19 -4.32
CA ASP A 221 7.65 4.44 -5.10
C ASP A 221 6.49 5.34 -5.49
N SER A 222 6.12 5.37 -6.78
CA SER A 222 5.04 6.21 -7.27
C SER A 222 3.67 5.58 -7.04
N TYR A 223 2.75 6.35 -6.45
CA TYR A 223 1.37 5.98 -6.27
C TYR A 223 0.42 7.02 -6.87
N PHE A 224 -0.59 6.56 -7.59
CA PHE A 224 -1.56 7.40 -8.29
C PHE A 224 -2.92 7.35 -7.60
N ARG A 225 -3.56 8.51 -7.44
CA ARG A 225 -4.86 8.59 -6.78
C ARG A 225 -5.96 8.04 -7.69
N LEU A 226 -6.59 6.94 -7.27
CA LEU A 226 -7.76 6.35 -7.93
C LEU A 226 -9.07 7.02 -7.51
N SER A 227 -9.16 7.43 -6.24
CA SER A 227 -10.39 8.02 -5.68
C SER A 227 -10.07 8.93 -4.49
N THR A 228 -10.86 9.99 -4.32
CA THR A 228 -10.81 10.85 -3.11
C THR A 228 -11.65 10.29 -1.96
N ASN A 229 -12.51 9.31 -2.23
CA ASN A 229 -13.30 8.61 -1.23
C ASN A 229 -12.63 7.27 -0.88
N PRO A 230 -12.05 7.11 0.32
CA PRO A 230 -11.30 5.91 0.71
C PRO A 230 -12.19 4.68 0.93
N THR A 231 -13.52 4.80 0.91
CA THR A 231 -14.44 3.67 1.15
C THR A 231 -14.99 3.04 -0.12
N VAL A 232 -14.60 3.53 -1.30
CA VAL A 232 -15.14 3.07 -2.59
C VAL A 232 -14.80 1.60 -2.86
N TYR A 233 -13.67 1.13 -2.33
CA TYR A 233 -13.17 -0.22 -2.57
C TYR A 233 -12.88 -0.91 -1.23
N LYS A 234 -13.45 -2.11 -1.06
CA LYS A 234 -13.38 -2.91 0.18
C LYS A 234 -12.93 -4.32 -0.10
#